data_AF-A0A830D3L6-F1
#
_entry.id   AF-A0A830D3L6-F1
#
_cell.length_a   1.000
_cell.length_b   1.000
_cell.length_c   1.000
_cell.angle_alpha   90.00
_cell.angle_beta   90.00
_cell.angle_gamma   90.00
#
_symmetry.space_group_name_H-M   'P 1'
#
loop_
_entity.id
_entity.type
_entity.pdbx_description
1 polymer ?
#
loop_
_entity_poly.entity_id
_entity_poly.type
_entity_poly.pdbx_seq_one_letter_code
_entity_poly.pdbx_strand_id
1 'polypeptide(L)'
;MRVPYGPKKEYFKYSLFLVFCNRITTSAVSAGALLANKKALDPVAPIYKYAAVSVSNILTTTCQYEALKYVSFPVQTLAKCAKMIPVMIWGTCIMQKKYTGRDYLFAFLVMLGCSVFILFPADGDISPYSRGRESTVWGVSLMTGYLGFDGFTSTFQDKLFKGYDMEIHNQIFYTTLCSCMISFAGLILQGNLQMAIDFVTQHNDCFIDIAILSTVATISQFFISYTIRNFGALAFATIMTTRQLVSILLSCLWFSHPLSLEQLIGAVIVFGSLYSKTLLKPKPLPSQQTVNGGVSSSPRANA
;
A
#
# COMPACT_ATOMS: atom_id res chain seq x y z
N MET A 1 16.84 -2.47 11.99
CA MET A 1 16.56 -1.10 12.50
C MET A 1 17.82 -0.25 12.36
N ARG A 2 17.70 1.08 12.24
CA ARG A 2 18.85 2.00 12.10
C ARG A 2 19.40 2.51 13.44
N VAL A 3 18.69 2.24 14.54
CA VAL A 3 19.12 2.56 15.91
C VAL A 3 19.76 1.32 16.52
N PRO A 4 20.95 1.44 17.14
CA PRO A 4 21.58 0.33 17.83
C PRO A 4 21.00 0.12 19.23
N TYR A 5 20.98 -1.13 19.71
CA TYR A 5 20.43 -1.53 21.01
C TYR A 5 21.52 -1.93 22.01
N GLY A 6 21.26 -1.66 23.29
CA GLY A 6 22.10 -2.03 24.41
C GLY A 6 23.45 -1.32 24.50
N PRO A 7 24.24 -1.61 25.56
CA PRO A 7 25.54 -0.97 25.79
C PRO A 7 26.59 -1.30 24.71
N LYS A 8 26.43 -2.42 24.00
CA LYS A 8 27.32 -2.85 22.90
C LYS A 8 26.95 -2.28 21.52
N LYS A 9 25.88 -1.48 21.43
CA LYS A 9 25.38 -0.86 20.19
C LYS A 9 25.14 -1.87 19.05
N GLU A 10 24.38 -2.93 19.32
CA GLU A 10 24.09 -3.97 18.34
C GLU A 10 22.89 -3.62 17.45
N TYR A 11 22.97 -3.89 16.15
CA TYR A 11 21.89 -3.56 15.21
C TYR A 11 20.99 -4.76 14.95
N PHE A 12 19.67 -4.54 15.01
CA PHE A 12 18.69 -5.57 14.63
C PHE A 12 18.68 -5.77 13.10
N LYS A 13 19.07 -6.98 12.65
CA LYS A 13 19.25 -7.34 11.23
C LYS A 13 18.11 -8.18 10.63
N TYR A 14 17.18 -8.69 11.44
CA TYR A 14 16.19 -9.67 11.00
C TYR A 14 14.89 -9.05 10.47
N SER A 15 14.94 -8.37 9.33
CA SER A 15 13.76 -7.65 8.77
C SER A 15 12.51 -8.51 8.58
N LEU A 16 12.67 -9.80 8.23
CA LEU A 16 11.57 -10.72 8.02
C LEU A 16 10.84 -11.07 9.33
N PHE A 17 11.54 -10.99 10.46
CA PHE A 17 10.96 -11.11 11.80
C PHE A 17 10.05 -9.92 12.13
N LEU A 18 10.44 -8.70 11.76
CA LEU A 18 9.58 -7.52 11.91
C LEU A 18 8.30 -7.66 11.10
N VAL A 19 8.40 -8.16 9.86
CA VAL A 19 7.22 -8.42 9.02
C VAL A 19 6.33 -9.46 9.69
N PHE A 20 6.90 -10.55 10.21
CA PHE A 20 6.16 -11.56 10.96
C PHE A 20 5.42 -10.96 12.16
N CYS A 21 6.09 -10.21 13.03
CA CYS A 21 5.49 -9.52 14.19
C CYS A 21 4.33 -8.59 13.77
N ASN A 22 4.55 -7.76 12.74
CA ASN A 22 3.52 -6.86 12.24
C ASN A 22 2.29 -7.62 11.72
N ARG A 23 2.49 -8.76 11.04
CA ARG A 23 1.41 -9.57 10.45
C ARG A 23 0.65 -10.37 11.51
N ILE A 24 1.34 -10.96 12.50
CA ILE A 24 0.67 -11.68 13.59
C ILE A 24 -0.15 -10.73 14.47
N THR A 25 0.38 -9.55 14.83
CA THR A 25 -0.37 -8.55 15.59
C THR A 25 -1.62 -8.08 14.83
N THR A 26 -1.47 -7.79 13.54
CA THR A 26 -2.62 -7.36 12.71
C THR A 26 -3.68 -8.46 12.58
N SER A 27 -3.25 -9.72 12.43
CA SER A 27 -4.14 -10.88 12.40
C SER A 27 -4.86 -11.06 13.74
N ALA A 28 -4.15 -10.95 14.87
CA ALA A 28 -4.73 -11.08 16.21
C ALA A 28 -5.77 -9.97 16.49
N VAL A 29 -5.46 -8.72 16.16
CA VAL A 29 -6.40 -7.59 16.32
C VAL A 29 -7.63 -7.78 15.44
N SER A 30 -7.46 -8.23 14.19
CA SER A 30 -8.58 -8.48 13.28
C SER A 30 -9.45 -9.65 13.73
N ALA A 31 -8.84 -10.73 14.25
CA ALA A 31 -9.55 -11.86 14.84
C ALA A 31 -10.34 -11.44 16.09
N GLY A 32 -9.72 -10.67 16.99
CA GLY A 32 -10.38 -10.12 18.17
C GLY A 32 -11.59 -9.25 17.82
N ALA A 33 -11.46 -8.41 16.79
CA ALA A 33 -12.57 -7.60 16.30
C ALA A 33 -13.71 -8.43 15.66
N LEU A 34 -13.40 -9.51 14.95
CA LEU A 34 -14.43 -10.42 14.41
C LEU A 34 -15.18 -11.16 15.51
N LEU A 35 -14.45 -11.67 16.51
CA LEU A 35 -15.01 -12.37 17.67
C LEU A 35 -15.87 -11.44 18.53
N ALA A 36 -15.40 -10.21 18.80
CA ALA A 36 -16.17 -9.21 19.56
C ALA A 36 -17.50 -8.85 18.87
N ASN A 37 -17.52 -8.84 17.54
CA ASN A 37 -18.73 -8.57 16.74
C ASN A 37 -19.60 -9.82 16.52
N LYS A 38 -19.26 -10.98 17.10
CA LYS A 38 -19.95 -12.28 16.91
C LYS A 38 -20.14 -12.68 15.45
N LYS A 39 -19.21 -12.27 14.58
CA LYS A 39 -19.27 -12.61 13.15
C LYS A 39 -18.55 -13.92 12.89
N ALA A 40 -19.06 -14.68 11.92
CA ALA A 40 -18.43 -15.93 11.52
C ALA A 40 -17.01 -15.66 11.01
N LEU A 41 -16.06 -16.48 11.47
CA LEU A 41 -14.68 -16.46 11.00
C LEU A 41 -14.53 -17.12 9.63
N ASP A 42 -15.61 -17.59 9.02
CA ASP A 42 -15.52 -18.39 7.80
C ASP A 42 -14.93 -17.60 6.62
N PRO A 43 -14.06 -18.23 5.82
CA PRO A 43 -13.44 -17.58 4.68
C PRO A 43 -14.50 -17.29 3.61
N VAL A 44 -14.95 -16.04 3.53
CA VAL A 44 -15.92 -15.57 2.54
C VAL A 44 -15.41 -15.72 1.10
N ALA A 45 -14.08 -15.65 0.89
CA ALA A 45 -13.43 -15.92 -0.39
C ALA A 45 -12.48 -17.12 -0.29
N PRO A 46 -12.24 -17.85 -1.40
CA PRO A 46 -11.30 -18.96 -1.42
C PRO A 46 -9.89 -18.57 -0.93
N ILE A 47 -9.29 -19.42 -0.09
CA ILE A 47 -8.00 -19.14 0.59
C ILE A 47 -6.88 -18.80 -0.39
N TYR A 48 -6.84 -19.45 -1.57
CA TYR A 48 -5.83 -19.17 -2.59
C TYR A 48 -5.84 -17.72 -3.09
N LYS A 49 -7.00 -17.03 -3.02
CA LYS A 49 -7.10 -15.61 -3.39
C LYS A 49 -6.43 -14.71 -2.36
N TYR A 50 -6.58 -15.01 -1.08
CA TYR A 50 -5.86 -14.30 -0.02
C TYR A 50 -4.35 -14.62 -0.06
N ALA A 51 -3.99 -15.87 -0.38
CA ALA A 51 -2.60 -16.25 -0.60
C ALA A 51 -1.96 -15.45 -1.75
N ALA A 52 -2.67 -15.25 -2.86
CA ALA A 52 -2.18 -14.44 -3.98
C ALA A 52 -1.88 -12.99 -3.56
N VAL A 53 -2.77 -12.36 -2.77
CA VAL A 53 -2.52 -11.02 -2.19
C VAL A 53 -1.27 -11.03 -1.30
N SER A 54 -1.13 -12.08 -0.49
CA SER A 54 -0.05 -12.22 0.50
C SER A 54 1.31 -12.41 -0.17
N VAL A 55 1.39 -13.28 -1.19
CA VAL A 55 2.59 -13.49 -2.00
C VAL A 55 2.99 -12.20 -2.70
N SER A 56 2.04 -11.50 -3.33
CA SER A 56 2.31 -10.22 -3.96
C SER A 56 2.79 -9.16 -2.98
N ASN A 57 2.25 -9.11 -1.76
CA ASN A 57 2.69 -8.20 -0.70
C ASN A 57 4.15 -8.48 -0.27
N ILE A 58 4.53 -9.75 -0.18
CA ILE A 58 5.91 -10.14 0.16
C ILE A 58 6.86 -9.78 -0.98
N LEU A 59 6.50 -10.12 -2.23
CA LEU A 59 7.28 -9.71 -3.41
C LEU A 59 7.45 -8.19 -3.48
N THR A 60 6.37 -7.44 -3.23
CA THR A 60 6.38 -5.98 -3.11
C THR A 60 7.42 -5.51 -2.09
N THR A 61 7.36 -6.07 -0.88
CA THR A 61 8.24 -5.69 0.23
C THR A 61 9.71 -6.03 -0.07
N THR A 62 9.97 -7.22 -0.64
CA THR A 62 11.31 -7.65 -1.04
C THR A 62 11.88 -6.74 -2.14
N CYS A 63 11.13 -6.50 -3.21
CA CYS A 63 11.54 -5.60 -4.28
C CYS A 63 11.76 -4.17 -3.76
N GLN A 64 10.93 -3.69 -2.83
CA GLN A 64 11.09 -2.37 -2.24
C GLN A 64 12.40 -2.24 -1.46
N TYR A 65 12.72 -3.22 -0.61
CA TYR A 65 13.94 -3.20 0.18
C TYR A 65 15.20 -3.39 -0.67
N GLU A 66 15.15 -4.27 -1.67
CA GLU A 66 16.26 -4.44 -2.61
C GLU A 66 16.46 -3.18 -3.47
N ALA A 67 15.37 -2.53 -3.91
CA ALA A 67 15.47 -1.29 -4.68
C ALA A 67 16.15 -0.17 -3.89
N LEU A 68 16.02 -0.12 -2.55
CA LEU A 68 16.72 0.87 -1.72
C LEU A 68 18.25 0.75 -1.74
N LYS A 69 18.80 -0.38 -2.22
CA LYS A 69 20.25 -0.54 -2.42
C LYS A 69 20.75 0.19 -3.67
N TYR A 70 19.87 0.42 -4.63
CA TYR A 70 20.18 1.00 -5.95
C TYR A 70 19.57 2.39 -6.14
N VAL A 71 18.49 2.69 -5.42
CA VAL A 71 17.69 3.91 -5.54
C VAL A 71 17.58 4.58 -4.18
N SER A 72 17.80 5.90 -4.15
CA SER A 72 17.67 6.66 -2.90
C SER A 72 16.22 6.67 -2.41
N PHE A 73 16.03 6.86 -1.10
CA PHE A 73 14.71 6.94 -0.50
C PHE A 73 13.82 8.04 -1.13
N PRO A 74 14.32 9.25 -1.46
CA PRO A 74 13.56 10.26 -2.19
C PRO A 74 13.13 9.82 -3.60
N VAL A 75 14.02 9.19 -4.37
CA VAL A 75 13.67 8.71 -5.73
C VAL A 75 12.65 7.58 -5.65
N GLN A 76 12.80 6.65 -4.71
CA GLN A 76 11.80 5.60 -4.47
C GLN A 76 10.45 6.21 -4.07
N THR A 77 10.47 7.23 -3.23
CA THR A 77 9.31 8.01 -2.79
C THR A 77 8.58 8.68 -3.97
N LEU A 78 9.31 9.31 -4.90
CA LEU A 78 8.75 9.90 -6.10
C LEU A 78 8.21 8.85 -7.08
N ALA A 79 8.94 7.75 -7.27
CA ALA A 79 8.52 6.66 -8.14
C ALA A 79 7.21 5.99 -7.68
N LYS A 80 6.87 6.00 -6.39
CA LYS A 80 5.56 5.54 -5.90
C LYS A 80 4.38 6.25 -6.54
N CYS A 81 4.57 7.48 -7.01
CA CYS A 81 3.52 8.23 -7.71
C CYS A 81 3.12 7.55 -9.04
N ALA A 82 4.03 6.79 -9.66
CA ALA A 82 3.74 6.01 -10.87
C ALA A 82 2.83 4.80 -10.61
N LYS A 83 2.54 4.44 -9.33
CA LYS A 83 1.64 3.33 -8.96
C LYS A 83 0.26 3.40 -9.64
N MET A 84 -0.23 4.61 -9.94
CA MET A 84 -1.52 4.78 -10.61
C MET A 84 -1.59 4.00 -11.94
N ILE A 85 -0.48 3.93 -12.68
CA ILE A 85 -0.43 3.23 -13.98
C ILE A 85 -0.59 1.71 -13.80
N PRO A 86 0.23 1.00 -13.00
CA PRO A 86 0.00 -0.42 -12.70
C PRO A 86 -1.40 -0.71 -12.15
N VAL A 87 -1.96 0.15 -11.29
CA VAL A 87 -3.31 -0.04 -10.75
C VAL A 87 -4.38 0.03 -11.84
N MET A 88 -4.23 0.90 -12.84
CA MET A 88 -5.16 0.95 -13.97
C MET A 88 -5.00 -0.24 -14.92
N ILE A 89 -3.76 -0.66 -15.20
CA ILE A 89 -3.48 -1.85 -16.02
C ILE A 89 -4.11 -3.09 -15.36
N TRP A 90 -3.80 -3.33 -14.09
CA TRP A 90 -4.39 -4.44 -13.35
C TRP A 90 -5.89 -4.29 -13.17
N GLY A 91 -6.40 -3.08 -12.97
CA GLY A 91 -7.83 -2.85 -12.84
C GLY A 91 -8.60 -3.21 -14.12
N THR A 92 -8.00 -2.96 -15.28
CA THR A 92 -8.56 -3.36 -16.57
C THR A 92 -8.49 -4.87 -16.74
N CYS A 93 -7.32 -5.48 -16.47
CA CYS A 93 -7.11 -6.91 -16.63
C CYS A 93 -7.97 -7.76 -15.67
N ILE A 94 -7.96 -7.43 -14.37
CA ILE A 94 -8.50 -8.25 -13.29
C ILE A 94 -9.98 -7.92 -13.00
N MET A 95 -10.34 -6.63 -13.05
CA MET A 95 -11.70 -6.16 -12.73
C MET A 95 -12.54 -5.83 -13.96
N GLN A 96 -11.99 -5.90 -15.18
CA GLN A 96 -12.65 -5.49 -16.42
C GLN A 96 -13.23 -4.07 -16.35
N LYS A 97 -12.62 -3.20 -15.53
CA LYS A 97 -13.00 -1.80 -15.41
C LYS A 97 -12.51 -1.05 -16.64
N LYS A 98 -13.39 -0.26 -17.25
CA LYS A 98 -13.03 0.68 -18.31
C LYS A 98 -12.62 2.01 -17.68
N TYR A 99 -11.36 2.39 -17.86
CA TYR A 99 -10.86 3.71 -17.49
C TYR A 99 -11.04 4.67 -18.65
N THR A 100 -11.40 5.92 -18.36
CA THR A 100 -11.59 6.94 -19.41
C THR A 100 -10.22 7.47 -19.84
N GLY A 101 -10.07 7.97 -21.07
CA GLY A 101 -8.82 8.61 -21.52
C GLY A 101 -8.32 9.71 -20.58
N ARG A 102 -9.24 10.40 -19.89
CA ARG A 102 -8.92 11.37 -18.83
C ARG A 102 -8.15 10.74 -17.66
N ASP A 103 -8.51 9.52 -17.22
CA ASP A 103 -7.79 8.83 -16.14
C ASP A 103 -6.33 8.53 -16.49
N TYR A 104 -6.09 8.10 -17.73
CA TYR A 104 -4.75 7.88 -18.26
C TYR A 104 -3.97 9.18 -18.40
N LEU A 105 -4.60 10.23 -18.91
CA LEU A 105 -3.99 11.57 -18.98
C LEU A 105 -3.58 12.07 -17.59
N PHE A 106 -4.44 11.92 -16.58
CA PHE A 106 -4.11 12.29 -15.20
C PHE A 106 -2.91 11.52 -14.66
N ALA A 107 -2.88 10.19 -14.83
CA ALA A 107 -1.75 9.40 -14.36
C ALA A 107 -0.45 9.75 -15.10
N PHE A 108 -0.54 10.05 -16.40
CA PHE A 108 0.59 10.50 -17.20
C PHE A 108 1.11 11.86 -16.72
N LEU A 109 0.25 12.84 -16.48
CA LEU A 109 0.66 14.16 -15.97
C LEU A 109 1.29 14.07 -14.56
N VAL A 110 0.71 13.24 -13.68
CA VAL A 110 1.30 12.95 -12.36
C VAL A 110 2.69 12.34 -12.51
N MET A 111 2.84 11.34 -13.39
CA MET A 111 4.13 10.71 -13.68
C MET A 111 5.14 11.74 -14.22
N LEU A 112 4.74 12.56 -15.18
CA LEU A 112 5.59 13.59 -15.78
C LEU A 112 6.07 14.60 -14.74
N GLY A 113 5.17 15.11 -13.89
CA GLY A 113 5.55 16.03 -12.81
C GLY A 113 6.53 15.38 -11.82
N CYS A 114 6.34 14.10 -11.47
CA CYS A 114 7.29 13.37 -10.63
C CYS A 114 8.64 13.11 -11.33
N SER A 115 8.65 12.89 -12.65
CA SER A 115 9.88 12.75 -13.43
C SER A 115 10.71 14.03 -13.43
N VAL A 116 10.07 15.20 -13.54
CA VAL A 116 10.74 16.51 -13.45
C VAL A 116 11.43 16.66 -12.07
N PHE A 117 10.78 16.26 -10.98
CA PHE A 117 11.40 16.24 -9.65
C PHE A 117 12.63 15.34 -9.53
N ILE A 118 12.67 14.22 -10.27
CA ILE A 118 13.79 13.27 -10.25
C ILE A 118 14.95 13.77 -11.13
N LEU A 119 14.63 14.36 -12.30
CA LEU A 119 15.62 14.78 -13.30
C LEU A 119 16.35 16.06 -12.93
N PHE A 120 15.70 16.94 -12.17
CA PHE A 120 16.25 18.24 -11.77
C PHE A 120 16.37 18.34 -10.24
N PRO A 121 17.31 17.61 -9.62
CA PRO A 121 17.64 17.82 -8.21
C PRO A 121 18.19 19.25 -8.02
N ALA A 122 17.93 19.85 -6.86
CA ALA A 122 18.52 21.13 -6.51
C ALA A 122 20.05 20.98 -6.40
N ASP A 123 20.80 22.05 -6.74
CA ASP A 123 22.27 22.04 -6.69
C ASP A 123 22.80 21.48 -5.37
N GLY A 124 23.59 20.41 -5.46
CA GLY A 124 24.22 19.74 -4.30
C GLY A 124 23.68 18.35 -3.97
N ASP A 125 22.50 17.96 -4.44
CA ASP A 125 22.01 16.58 -4.28
C ASP A 125 22.46 15.71 -5.46
N ILE A 126 23.63 15.09 -5.30
CA ILE A 126 24.12 14.05 -6.21
C ILE A 126 23.13 12.88 -6.12
N SER A 127 22.14 12.85 -7.02
CA SER A 127 21.29 11.69 -7.23
C SER A 127 22.22 10.48 -7.47
N PRO A 128 22.14 9.40 -6.67
CA PRO A 128 23.04 8.25 -6.77
C PRO A 128 22.89 7.44 -8.08
N TYR A 129 22.14 7.98 -9.06
CA TYR A 129 22.03 7.47 -10.43
C TYR A 129 23.39 7.36 -11.15
N SER A 130 24.45 7.98 -10.60
CA SER A 130 25.83 7.95 -11.10
C SER A 130 26.65 6.72 -10.67
N ARG A 131 26.09 5.74 -9.95
CA ARG A 131 26.72 4.42 -9.78
C ARG A 131 26.37 3.50 -10.95
N GLY A 132 27.12 3.55 -12.05
CA GLY A 132 27.17 2.54 -13.12
C GLY A 132 25.86 2.20 -13.87
N ARG A 133 25.90 2.17 -15.21
CA ARG A 133 24.72 1.90 -16.06
C ARG A 133 23.97 0.60 -15.71
N GLU A 134 24.69 -0.44 -15.26
CA GLU A 134 24.09 -1.73 -14.87
C GLU A 134 23.34 -1.69 -13.54
N SER A 135 23.88 -1.02 -12.51
CA SER A 135 23.24 -0.90 -11.19
C SER A 135 21.98 -0.05 -11.27
N THR A 136 21.97 0.94 -12.15
CA THR A 136 20.81 1.78 -12.44
C THR A 136 19.68 1.01 -13.12
N VAL A 137 19.97 0.22 -14.15
CA VAL A 137 18.95 -0.60 -14.84
C VAL A 137 18.31 -1.61 -13.87
N TRP A 138 19.11 -2.24 -13.02
CA TRP A 138 18.60 -3.16 -12.01
C TRP A 138 17.71 -2.47 -10.97
N GLY A 139 18.09 -1.28 -10.48
CA GLY A 139 17.27 -0.47 -9.58
C GLY A 139 15.92 -0.08 -10.18
N VAL A 140 15.90 0.34 -11.45
CA VAL A 140 14.67 0.68 -12.18
C VAL A 140 13.79 -0.56 -12.38
N SER A 141 14.38 -1.70 -12.71
CA SER A 141 13.67 -2.98 -12.84
C SER A 141 13.00 -3.39 -11.52
N LEU A 142 13.74 -3.34 -10.40
CA LEU A 142 13.20 -3.63 -9.06
C LEU A 142 12.08 -2.67 -8.66
N MET A 143 12.20 -1.38 -8.99
CA MET A 143 11.16 -0.39 -8.76
C MET A 143 9.90 -0.66 -9.59
N THR A 144 10.06 -1.07 -10.85
CA THR A 144 8.94 -1.46 -11.73
C THR A 144 8.22 -2.69 -11.17
N GLY A 145 8.98 -3.71 -10.73
CA GLY A 145 8.43 -4.88 -10.06
C GLY A 145 7.69 -4.52 -8.77
N TYR A 146 8.31 -3.70 -7.91
CA TYR A 146 7.70 -3.19 -6.67
C TYR A 146 6.34 -2.54 -6.93
N LEU A 147 6.26 -1.58 -7.87
CA LEU A 147 5.01 -0.88 -8.19
C LEU A 147 3.99 -1.77 -8.89
N GLY A 148 4.46 -2.72 -9.70
CA GLY A 148 3.63 -3.73 -10.35
C GLY A 148 2.91 -4.63 -9.34
N PHE A 149 3.66 -5.20 -8.39
CA PHE A 149 3.11 -6.03 -7.32
C PHE A 149 2.28 -5.23 -6.32
N ASP A 150 2.66 -4.00 -5.99
CA ASP A 150 1.86 -3.13 -5.12
C ASP A 150 0.53 -2.72 -5.78
N GLY A 151 0.57 -2.46 -7.08
CA GLY A 151 -0.61 -2.23 -7.91
C GLY A 151 -1.53 -3.45 -7.97
N PHE A 152 -0.95 -4.64 -8.19
CA PHE A 152 -1.69 -5.90 -8.16
C PHE A 152 -2.36 -6.12 -6.81
N THR A 153 -1.60 -6.01 -5.71
CA THR A 153 -2.09 -6.25 -4.33
C THR A 153 -3.31 -5.40 -4.03
N SER A 154 -3.22 -4.08 -4.25
CA SER A 154 -4.32 -3.16 -3.99
C SER A 154 -5.53 -3.37 -4.92
N THR A 155 -5.29 -3.69 -6.20
CA THR A 155 -6.37 -3.95 -7.17
C THR A 155 -7.09 -5.27 -6.89
N PHE A 156 -6.34 -6.31 -6.53
CA PHE A 156 -6.91 -7.61 -6.20
C PHE A 156 -7.68 -7.55 -4.87
N GLN A 157 -7.20 -6.76 -3.90
CA GLN A 157 -7.96 -6.42 -2.70
C GLN A 157 -9.27 -5.68 -3.01
N ASP A 158 -9.28 -4.71 -3.93
CA ASP A 158 -10.51 -4.05 -4.41
C ASP A 158 -11.47 -5.06 -5.06
N LYS A 159 -10.95 -5.99 -5.86
CA LYS A 159 -11.75 -7.08 -6.45
C LYS A 159 -12.38 -8.00 -5.39
N LEU A 160 -11.64 -8.34 -4.34
CA LEU A 160 -12.17 -9.17 -3.26
C LEU A 160 -13.30 -8.46 -2.51
N PHE A 161 -13.13 -7.17 -2.19
CA PHE A 161 -14.19 -6.38 -1.54
C PHE A 161 -15.46 -6.19 -2.38
N LYS A 162 -15.34 -6.20 -3.72
CA LYS A 162 -16.50 -6.02 -4.62
C LYS A 162 -17.12 -7.33 -5.10
N GLY A 163 -16.33 -8.39 -5.19
CA GLY A 163 -16.78 -9.70 -5.67
C GLY A 163 -17.37 -10.59 -4.58
N TYR A 164 -17.16 -10.23 -3.31
CA TYR A 164 -17.64 -10.95 -2.14
C TYR A 164 -18.21 -9.94 -1.14
N ASP A 165 -19.27 -10.29 -0.42
CA ASP A 165 -19.77 -9.46 0.70
C ASP A 165 -18.81 -9.58 1.89
N MET A 166 -17.68 -8.89 1.74
CA MET A 166 -16.50 -9.04 2.56
C MET A 166 -16.38 -7.88 3.54
N GLU A 167 -16.25 -8.22 4.82
CA GLU A 167 -15.87 -7.22 5.81
C GLU A 167 -14.38 -6.91 5.79
N ILE A 168 -14.03 -5.67 6.15
CA ILE A 168 -12.64 -5.19 6.30
C ILE A 168 -11.85 -6.14 7.22
N HIS A 169 -12.39 -6.46 8.40
CA HIS A 169 -11.74 -7.34 9.37
C HIS A 169 -11.45 -8.73 8.80
N ASN A 170 -12.41 -9.31 8.05
CA ASN A 170 -12.25 -10.64 7.46
C ASN A 170 -11.14 -10.68 6.41
N GLN A 171 -11.15 -9.71 5.49
CA GLN A 171 -10.12 -9.63 4.46
C GLN A 171 -8.73 -9.38 5.05
N ILE A 172 -8.61 -8.48 6.04
CA ILE A 172 -7.35 -8.23 6.73
C ILE A 172 -6.87 -9.49 7.46
N PHE A 173 -7.75 -10.16 8.21
CA PHE A 173 -7.42 -11.38 8.94
C PHE A 173 -6.82 -12.43 8.02
N TYR A 174 -7.54 -12.82 6.96
CA TYR A 174 -7.07 -13.87 6.06
C TYR A 174 -5.82 -13.50 5.26
N THR A 175 -5.72 -12.26 4.77
CA THR A 175 -4.50 -11.83 4.06
C THR A 175 -3.29 -11.73 4.99
N THR A 176 -3.45 -11.24 6.21
CA THR A 176 -2.33 -11.14 7.16
C THR A 176 -1.95 -12.49 7.75
N LEU A 177 -2.91 -13.41 7.94
CA LEU A 177 -2.65 -14.79 8.34
C LEU A 177 -1.84 -15.53 7.26
N CYS A 178 -2.24 -15.44 6.00
CA CYS A 178 -1.46 -16.01 4.89
C CYS A 178 -0.04 -15.38 4.82
N SER A 179 0.09 -14.06 4.91
CA SER A 179 1.41 -13.40 4.96
C SER A 179 2.25 -13.82 6.18
N CYS A 180 1.61 -14.04 7.33
CA CYS A 180 2.24 -14.52 8.56
C CYS A 180 2.84 -15.91 8.33
N MET A 181 2.07 -16.84 7.77
CA MET A 181 2.55 -18.19 7.46
C MET A 181 3.73 -18.20 6.49
N ILE A 182 3.67 -17.39 5.42
CA ILE A 182 4.78 -17.31 4.45
C ILE A 182 6.02 -16.69 5.11
N SER A 183 5.86 -15.66 5.93
CA SER A 183 6.98 -15.00 6.63
C SER A 183 7.58 -15.94 7.69
N PHE A 184 6.76 -16.70 8.40
CA PHE A 184 7.22 -17.71 9.35
C PHE A 184 8.02 -18.82 8.66
N ALA A 185 7.51 -19.35 7.53
CA ALA A 185 8.25 -20.31 6.72
C ALA A 185 9.59 -19.73 6.23
N GLY A 186 9.61 -18.47 5.79
CA GLY A 186 10.84 -17.77 5.40
C GLY A 186 11.85 -17.65 6.54
N LEU A 187 11.40 -17.39 7.77
CA LEU A 187 12.27 -17.32 8.95
C LEU A 187 12.90 -18.66 9.31
N ILE A 188 12.11 -19.74 9.21
CA ILE A 188 12.60 -21.11 9.45
C ILE A 188 13.65 -21.47 8.40
N LEU A 189 13.36 -21.24 7.11
CA LEU A 189 14.28 -21.56 6.02
C LEU A 189 15.61 -20.80 6.11
N GLN A 190 15.58 -19.57 6.61
CA GLN A 190 16.80 -18.77 6.82
C GLN A 190 17.56 -19.14 8.12
N GLY A 191 16.98 -19.96 9.01
CA GLY A 191 17.56 -20.25 10.33
C GLY A 191 17.62 -19.04 11.27
N ASN A 192 16.94 -17.94 10.94
CA ASN A 192 17.05 -16.66 11.63
C ASN A 192 16.07 -16.49 12.80
N LEU A 193 15.11 -17.40 12.95
CA LEU A 193 14.05 -17.27 13.96
C LEU A 193 14.60 -17.24 15.39
N GLN A 194 15.45 -18.21 15.74
CA GLN A 194 15.98 -18.30 17.10
C GLN A 194 16.86 -17.09 17.44
N MET A 195 17.75 -16.71 16.53
CA MET A 195 18.63 -15.56 16.73
C MET A 195 17.86 -14.24 16.87
N ALA A 196 16.73 -14.09 16.16
CA ALA A 196 15.88 -12.91 16.30
C ALA A 196 15.18 -12.87 17.67
N ILE A 197 14.68 -14.02 18.16
CA ILE A 197 14.04 -14.13 19.48
C ILE A 197 15.06 -13.86 20.59
N ASP A 198 16.24 -14.46 20.52
CA ASP A 198 17.30 -14.26 21.51
C ASP A 198 17.70 -12.78 21.58
N PHE A 199 17.87 -12.12 20.43
CA PHE A 199 18.16 -10.68 20.40
C PHE A 199 17.07 -9.83 21.07
N VAL A 200 15.79 -10.12 20.80
CA VAL A 200 14.66 -9.34 21.35
C VAL A 200 14.50 -9.58 22.85
N THR A 201 14.75 -10.79 23.33
CA THR A 201 14.70 -11.11 24.76
C THR A 201 15.87 -10.48 25.54
N GLN A 202 17.04 -10.33 24.92
CA GLN A 202 18.18 -9.62 25.51
C GLN A 202 18.01 -8.09 25.54
N HIS A 203 17.18 -7.53 24.65
CA HIS A 203 17.00 -6.08 24.50
C HIS A 203 15.53 -5.67 24.60
N ASN A 204 15.06 -5.36 25.82
CA ASN A 204 13.67 -4.93 26.06
C ASN A 204 13.29 -3.66 25.27
N ASP A 205 14.23 -2.75 25.03
CA ASP A 205 13.99 -1.57 24.18
C ASP A 205 13.63 -1.96 22.73
N CYS A 206 14.27 -3.02 22.20
CA CYS A 206 13.97 -3.54 20.87
C CYS A 206 12.55 -4.13 20.82
N PHE A 207 12.11 -4.82 21.89
CA PHE A 207 10.75 -5.31 21.99
C PHE A 207 9.71 -4.16 21.93
N ILE A 208 9.94 -3.07 22.67
CA ILE A 208 9.06 -1.89 22.65
C ILE A 208 9.00 -1.28 21.24
N ASP A 209 10.14 -1.11 20.57
CA ASP A 209 10.17 -0.60 19.20
C ASP A 209 9.41 -1.49 18.21
N ILE A 210 9.52 -2.82 18.36
CA ILE A 210 8.76 -3.79 17.55
C ILE A 210 7.26 -3.69 17.84
N ALA A 211 6.86 -3.54 19.10
CA ALA A 211 5.46 -3.40 19.48
C ALA A 211 4.85 -2.10 18.93
N ILE A 212 5.56 -0.97 19.04
CA ILE A 212 5.14 0.32 18.47
C ILE A 212 5.04 0.21 16.94
N LEU A 213 6.05 -0.38 16.29
CA LEU A 213 6.03 -0.61 14.84
C LEU A 213 4.82 -1.46 14.43
N SER A 214 4.52 -2.53 15.20
CA SER A 214 3.42 -3.44 14.91
C SER A 214 2.06 -2.77 15.06
N THR A 215 1.85 -2.00 16.13
CA THR A 215 0.59 -1.27 16.37
C THR A 215 0.33 -0.22 15.28
N VAL A 216 1.35 0.58 14.93
CA VAL A 216 1.26 1.56 13.83
C VAL A 216 1.00 0.87 12.49
N ALA A 217 1.66 -0.25 12.23
CA ALA A 217 1.43 -1.05 11.02
C ALA A 217 0.00 -1.61 10.96
N THR A 218 -0.53 -2.11 12.07
CA THR A 218 -1.92 -2.59 12.17
C THR A 218 -2.91 -1.47 11.89
N ILE A 219 -2.77 -0.32 12.56
CA ILE A 219 -3.63 0.85 12.34
C ILE A 219 -3.60 1.28 10.87
N SER A 220 -2.41 1.38 10.29
CA SER A 220 -2.23 1.72 8.88
C SER A 220 -2.91 0.72 7.95
N GLN A 221 -2.83 -0.57 8.24
CA GLN A 221 -3.47 -1.63 7.46
C GLN A 221 -4.99 -1.48 7.45
N PHE A 222 -5.61 -1.13 8.58
CA PHE A 222 -7.04 -0.84 8.65
C PHE A 222 -7.42 0.35 7.77
N PHE A 223 -6.66 1.45 7.81
CA PHE A 223 -6.89 2.61 6.95
C PHE A 223 -6.75 2.27 5.46
N ILE A 224 -5.74 1.49 5.09
CA ILE A 224 -5.52 1.03 3.71
C ILE A 224 -6.73 0.21 3.24
N SER A 225 -7.12 -0.81 3.99
CA SER A 225 -8.24 -1.67 3.62
C SER A 225 -9.59 -0.93 3.61
N TYR A 226 -9.82 -0.03 4.56
CA TYR A 226 -11.00 0.85 4.56
C TYR A 226 -11.06 1.72 3.30
N THR A 227 -9.93 2.34 2.94
CA THR A 227 -9.84 3.19 1.74
C THR A 227 -10.11 2.39 0.48
N ILE A 228 -9.51 1.21 0.35
CA ILE A 228 -9.69 0.33 -0.81
C ILE A 228 -11.14 -0.15 -0.90
N ARG A 229 -11.77 -0.56 0.21
CA ARG A 229 -13.16 -1.01 0.23
C ARG A 229 -14.13 0.08 -0.23
N ASN A 230 -13.99 1.30 0.30
CA ASN A 230 -14.97 2.36 0.09
C ASN A 230 -14.72 3.16 -1.20
N PHE A 231 -13.45 3.40 -1.55
CA PHE A 231 -13.08 4.27 -2.67
C PHE A 231 -12.38 3.55 -3.83
N GLY A 232 -11.99 2.29 -3.63
CA GLY A 232 -11.31 1.46 -4.64
C GLY A 232 -9.79 1.68 -4.72
N ALA A 233 -9.13 0.83 -5.50
CA ALA A 233 -7.67 0.81 -5.61
C ALA A 233 -7.06 2.08 -6.24
N LEU A 234 -7.72 2.66 -7.25
CA LEU A 234 -7.23 3.87 -7.93
C LEU A 234 -7.30 5.10 -7.01
N ALA A 235 -8.35 5.22 -6.20
CA ALA A 235 -8.45 6.29 -5.21
C ALA A 235 -7.39 6.13 -4.12
N PHE A 236 -7.15 4.90 -3.65
CA PHE A 236 -6.06 4.60 -2.72
C PHE A 236 -4.69 5.01 -3.28
N ALA A 237 -4.38 4.66 -4.54
CA ALA A 237 -3.14 5.08 -5.20
C ALA A 237 -3.02 6.61 -5.31
N THR A 238 -4.15 7.29 -5.59
CA THR A 238 -4.22 8.76 -5.66
C THR A 238 -3.92 9.38 -4.28
N ILE A 239 -4.58 8.92 -3.21
CA ILE A 239 -4.37 9.42 -1.84
C ILE A 239 -2.92 9.21 -1.39
N MET A 240 -2.34 8.05 -1.65
CA MET A 240 -0.93 7.79 -1.32
C MET A 240 0.01 8.73 -2.05
N THR A 241 -0.24 8.97 -3.35
CA THR A 241 0.55 9.88 -4.17
C THR A 241 0.46 11.32 -3.65
N THR A 242 -0.76 11.80 -3.37
CA THR A 242 -0.97 13.12 -2.77
C THR A 242 -0.23 13.27 -1.45
N ARG A 243 -0.38 12.30 -0.52
CA ARG A 243 0.32 12.31 0.77
C ARG A 243 1.83 12.41 0.57
N GLN A 244 2.37 11.60 -0.34
CA GLN A 244 3.80 11.53 -0.58
C GLN A 244 4.35 12.86 -1.12
N LEU A 245 3.65 13.50 -2.04
CA LEU A 245 4.04 14.78 -2.62
C LEU A 245 3.91 15.93 -1.63
N VAL A 246 2.84 15.95 -0.83
CA VAL A 246 2.70 16.91 0.27
C VAL A 246 3.86 16.75 1.26
N SER A 247 4.26 15.53 1.61
CA SER A 247 5.43 15.31 2.47
C SER A 247 6.73 15.83 1.83
N ILE A 248 6.93 15.66 0.52
CA ILE A 248 8.10 16.19 -0.18
C ILE A 248 8.09 17.72 -0.14
N LEU A 249 6.97 18.37 -0.50
CA LEU A 249 6.87 19.82 -0.47
C LEU A 249 7.07 20.40 0.93
N LEU A 250 6.43 19.82 1.95
CA LEU A 250 6.61 20.25 3.34
C LEU A 250 8.06 20.09 3.79
N SER A 251 8.73 19.00 3.39
CA SER A 251 10.16 18.82 3.64
C SER A 251 10.99 19.94 2.99
N CYS A 252 10.75 20.25 1.72
CA CYS A 252 11.47 21.34 1.03
C CYS A 252 11.24 22.70 1.68
N LEU A 253 9.99 23.01 2.07
CA LEU A 253 9.64 24.25 2.77
C LEU A 253 10.30 24.34 4.15
N TRP A 254 10.30 23.24 4.90
CA TRP A 254 10.82 23.21 6.28
C TRP A 254 12.35 23.28 6.32
N PHE A 255 13.04 22.57 5.41
CA PHE A 255 14.50 22.54 5.37
C PHE A 255 15.12 23.71 4.58
N SER A 256 14.30 24.64 4.05
CA SER A 256 14.76 25.81 3.26
C SER A 256 15.75 25.45 2.15
N HIS A 257 15.59 24.27 1.54
CA HIS A 257 16.31 23.96 0.31
C HIS A 257 15.67 24.76 -0.82
N PRO A 258 16.43 25.60 -1.57
CA PRO A 258 15.87 26.36 -2.66
C PRO A 258 15.31 25.38 -3.70
N LEU A 259 13.99 25.33 -3.83
CA LEU A 259 13.32 24.57 -4.88
C LEU A 259 13.78 25.15 -6.23
N SER A 260 14.30 24.31 -7.11
CA SER A 260 14.55 24.75 -8.48
C SER A 260 13.23 25.13 -9.15
N LEU A 261 13.29 26.07 -10.11
CA LEU A 261 12.11 26.47 -10.88
C LEU A 261 11.42 25.25 -11.53
N GLU A 262 12.19 24.25 -11.93
CA GLU A 262 11.70 23.02 -12.53
C GLU A 262 10.93 22.14 -11.53
N GLN A 263 11.40 22.03 -10.28
CA GLN A 263 10.67 21.35 -9.22
C GLN A 263 9.35 22.05 -8.88
N LEU A 264 9.32 23.39 -8.92
CA LEU A 264 8.09 24.15 -8.74
C LEU A 264 7.09 23.87 -9.87
N ILE A 265 7.54 23.84 -11.12
CA ILE A 265 6.70 23.48 -12.28
C ILE A 265 6.18 22.05 -12.11
N GLY A 266 7.06 21.10 -11.74
CA GLY A 266 6.68 19.72 -11.44
C GLY A 266 5.59 19.65 -10.36
N ALA A 267 5.72 20.41 -9.27
CA ALA A 267 4.72 20.47 -8.21
C ALA A 267 3.37 20.94 -8.75
N VAL A 268 3.37 22.07 -9.47
CA VAL A 268 2.14 22.65 -10.05
C VAL A 268 1.45 21.66 -10.99
N ILE A 269 2.20 20.96 -11.83
CA ILE A 269 1.64 19.93 -12.73
C ILE A 269 0.95 18.82 -11.93
N VAL A 270 1.61 18.30 -10.89
CA VAL A 270 1.04 17.17 -10.15
C VAL A 270 -0.18 17.59 -9.31
N PHE A 271 -0.09 18.69 -8.56
CA PHE A 271 -1.24 19.19 -7.80
C PHE A 271 -2.37 19.63 -8.70
N GLY A 272 -2.07 20.35 -9.79
CA GLY A 272 -3.05 20.72 -10.80
C GLY A 272 -3.79 19.52 -11.37
N SER A 273 -3.07 18.43 -11.68
CA SER A 273 -3.67 17.19 -12.19
C SER A 273 -4.54 16.48 -11.17
N LEU A 274 -4.09 16.38 -9.91
CA LEU A 274 -4.82 15.74 -8.83
C LEU A 274 -6.11 16.50 -8.46
N TYR A 275 -6.03 17.83 -8.33
CA TYR A 275 -7.20 18.66 -8.02
C TYR A 275 -8.16 18.74 -9.19
N SER A 276 -7.67 18.87 -10.43
CA SER A 276 -8.53 18.85 -11.63
C SER A 276 -9.35 17.57 -11.71
N LYS A 277 -8.74 16.40 -11.43
CA LYS A 277 -9.46 15.12 -11.38
C LYS A 277 -10.58 15.09 -10.34
N THR A 278 -10.35 15.73 -9.19
CA THR A 278 -11.32 15.77 -8.10
C THR A 278 -12.48 16.72 -8.40
N LEU A 279 -12.20 17.86 -9.05
CA LEU A 279 -13.19 18.85 -9.45
C LEU A 279 -14.01 18.44 -10.68
N LEU A 280 -13.42 17.64 -11.59
CA LEU A 280 -14.06 17.17 -12.82
C LEU A 280 -14.93 15.91 -12.62
N LYS A 281 -15.03 15.35 -11.41
CA LYS A 281 -15.98 14.26 -11.14
C LYS A 281 -17.41 14.80 -11.15
N PRO A 282 -18.27 14.35 -12.08
CA PRO A 282 -19.68 14.71 -12.02
C PRO A 282 -20.29 14.20 -10.71
N LYS A 283 -21.15 15.01 -10.08
CA LYS A 283 -21.99 14.57 -8.95
C LYS A 283 -22.69 13.26 -9.34
N PRO A 284 -22.67 12.21 -8.52
CA PRO A 284 -23.48 11.03 -8.79
C PRO A 284 -24.95 11.47 -8.82
N LEU A 285 -25.61 11.22 -9.95
CA LEU A 285 -27.06 11.36 -10.05
C LEU A 285 -27.69 10.42 -9.00
N PRO A 286 -28.72 10.87 -8.25
CA PRO A 286 -29.39 10.01 -7.28
C PRO A 286 -29.95 8.78 -7.99
N SER A 287 -29.55 7.60 -7.54
CA SER A 287 -30.11 6.32 -7.99
C SER A 287 -31.63 6.35 -7.77
N GLN A 288 -32.42 6.25 -8.84
CA GLN A 288 -33.85 6.00 -8.74
C GLN A 288 -34.07 4.72 -7.93
N GLN A 289 -34.72 4.85 -6.77
CA GLN A 289 -35.29 3.72 -6.04
C GLN A 289 -36.34 3.06 -6.95
N THR A 290 -36.03 1.87 -7.47
CA THR A 290 -37.06 0.97 -8.00
C THR A 290 -37.85 0.44 -6.80
N VAL A 291 -38.89 1.17 -6.41
CA VAL A 291 -39.95 0.69 -5.51
C VAL A 291 -40.73 -0.36 -6.29
N ASN A 292 -40.26 -1.62 -6.25
CA ASN A 292 -41.13 -2.74 -6.55
C ASN A 292 -42.01 -2.96 -5.32
N GLY A 293 -43.23 -2.46 -5.41
CA GLY A 293 -44.27 -2.64 -4.41
C GLY A 293 -44.59 -4.12 -4.21
N GLY A 294 -44.14 -4.66 -3.09
CA GLY A 294 -44.82 -5.78 -2.46
C GLY A 294 -46.06 -5.23 -1.76
N VAL A 295 -47.24 -5.43 -2.34
CA VAL A 295 -48.48 -5.39 -1.56
C VAL A 295 -48.93 -6.83 -1.36
N SER A 296 -48.80 -7.21 -0.10
CA SER A 296 -49.32 -8.39 0.56
C SER A 296 -50.80 -8.64 0.26
N SER A 297 -51.09 -9.92 0.05
CA SER A 297 -52.35 -10.61 0.31
C SER A 297 -53.25 -9.97 1.37
N SER A 298 -54.54 -9.81 1.05
CA SER A 298 -55.61 -9.70 2.03
C SER A 298 -56.71 -10.72 1.70
N PRO A 299 -57.25 -11.46 2.69
CA PRO A 299 -58.31 -12.44 2.50
C PRO A 299 -59.70 -11.79 2.61
N ARG A 300 -60.63 -12.16 1.72
CA ARG A 300 -62.10 -12.01 1.86
C ARG A 300 -62.70 -13.35 1.42
N ALA A 301 -63.20 -14.20 2.30
CA ALA A 301 -64.47 -14.16 3.03
C ALA A 301 -65.71 -14.32 2.12
N ASN A 302 -66.34 -15.50 2.24
CA ASN A 302 -67.77 -15.85 2.12
C ASN A 302 -68.66 -15.12 1.10
N ALA A 303 -69.10 -15.85 0.08
CA ALA A 303 -70.51 -16.15 -0.24
C ALA A 303 -70.56 -17.14 -1.41
#